data_AF-A0A452Y4F8-F1
#
_entry.id   AF-A0A452Y4F8-F1
#
_cell.length_a   1.000
_cell.length_b   1.000
_cell.length_c   1.000
_cell.angle_alpha   90.00
_cell.angle_beta   90.00
_cell.angle_gamma   90.00
#
_symmetry.space_group_name_H-M   'P 1'
#
loop_
_entity.id
_entity.type
_entity.pdbx_description
1 polymer ?
#
loop_
_entity_poly.entity_id
_entity_poly.type
_entity_poly.pdbx_seq_one_letter_code
_entity_poly.pdbx_strand_id
1 'polypeptide(L)' 'MVNTTAAMVSGGGKGGVLPLASLNHISIVCRSVEESLDFYMNVLGFTPIRRPGSFDFDGAWLFN' A
#
# COMPACT_ATOMS: atom_id res chain seq x y z
N MET A 1 -1.05 -9.80 2.55
CA MET A 1 0.42 -9.70 2.50
C MET A 1 0.95 -10.95 1.80
N VAL A 2 1.38 -10.82 0.55
CA VAL A 2 2.12 -11.89 -0.14
C VAL A 2 3.61 -11.66 0.13
N ASN A 3 4.27 -12.62 0.76
CA ASN A 3 5.71 -12.56 1.00
C ASN A 3 6.42 -13.24 -0.18
N THR A 4 6.84 -12.45 -1.17
CA THR A 4 7.56 -12.95 -2.33
C THR A 4 9.04 -12.62 -2.18
N THR A 5 9.84 -13.62 -1.79
CA THR A 5 11.29 -13.59 -1.94
C THR A 5 11.63 -13.55 -3.44
N ALA A 6 12.08 -12.39 -3.93
CA ALA A 6 12.54 -12.24 -5.31
C ALA A 6 13.90 -12.91 -5.48
N ALA A 7 13.92 -14.10 -6.09
CA ALA A 7 15.15 -14.71 -6.57
C ALA A 7 15.59 -14.00 -7.86
N MET A 8 16.84 -13.50 -7.86
CA MET A 8 17.49 -12.94 -9.05
C MET A 8 17.78 -14.05 -10.07
N VAL A 9 17.12 -14.02 -11.23
CA VAL A 9 17.45 -14.86 -12.39
C VAL A 9 17.94 -13.97 -13.52
N SER A 10 19.20 -14.18 -13.91
CA SER A 10 19.78 -13.68 -15.15
C SER A 10 19.64 -14.76 -16.21
N GLY A 11 18.99 -14.46 -17.35
CA GLY A 11 19.04 -15.33 -18.53
C GLY A 11 17.90 -15.20 -19.54
N GLY A 12 18.15 -14.47 -20.63
CA GLY A 12 18.00 -15.00 -22.00
C GLY A 12 16.65 -15.52 -22.50
N GLY A 13 15.53 -14.86 -22.23
CA GLY A 13 14.24 -15.06 -22.92
C GLY A 13 13.48 -13.74 -23.00
N LYS A 14 12.73 -13.48 -24.08
CA LYS A 14 11.97 -12.22 -24.33
C LYS A 14 10.75 -12.03 -23.40
N GLY A 15 10.94 -12.26 -22.10
CA GLY A 15 9.98 -12.07 -21.02
C GLY A 15 10.72 -12.05 -19.69
N GLY A 16 11.65 -11.10 -19.53
CA GLY A 16 12.36 -10.90 -18.27
C GLY A 16 11.42 -10.34 -17.19
N VAL A 17 11.57 -10.81 -15.95
CA VAL A 17 10.85 -10.26 -14.79
C VAL A 17 11.08 -8.76 -14.71
N LEU A 18 9.99 -7.98 -14.61
CA LEU A 18 10.10 -6.54 -14.47
C LEU A 18 10.73 -6.21 -13.12
N PRO A 19 11.78 -5.36 -13.08
CA PRO A 19 12.36 -4.95 -11.82
C PRO A 19 11.32 -4.17 -11.00
N LEU A 20 11.26 -4.43 -9.69
CA LEU A 20 10.45 -3.63 -8.77
C LEU A 20 11.06 -2.24 -8.67
N ALA A 21 10.27 -1.21 -8.97
CA ALA A 21 10.74 0.18 -8.95
C ALA A 21 10.76 0.75 -7.52
N SER A 22 9.66 0.59 -6.79
CA SER A 22 9.51 1.13 -5.44
C SER A 22 8.35 0.48 -4.69
N LEU A 23 8.30 0.72 -3.37
CA LEU A 23 7.09 0.49 -2.59
C LEU A 23 6.06 1.55 -2.98
N ASN A 24 4.87 1.09 -3.41
CA ASN A 24 3.81 1.98 -3.87
C ASN A 24 2.86 2.38 -2.73
N HIS A 25 2.41 1.41 -1.93
CA HIS A 25 1.52 1.64 -0.79
C HIS A 25 1.64 0.51 0.25
N ILE A 26 1.14 0.77 1.46
CA ILE A 26 0.99 -0.22 2.53
C ILE A 26 -0.49 -0.24 2.93
N SER A 27 -1.08 -1.45 3.00
CA SER A 27 -2.45 -1.64 3.49
C SER A 27 -2.42 -2.37 4.83
N ILE A 28 -3.06 -1.79 5.85
CA ILE A 28 -3.08 -2.31 7.23
C ILE A 28 -4.53 -2.52 7.65
N VAL A 29 -4.84 -3.72 8.15
CA VAL A 29 -6.10 -3.97 8.87
C VAL A 29 -5.93 -3.45 10.30
N CYS A 30 -6.80 -2.55 10.71
CA CYS A 30 -6.75 -1.90 12.01
C CYS A 30 -7.98 -2.25 12.84
N ARG A 31 -7.93 -1.96 14.14
CA ARG A 31 -9.06 -2.16 15.07
C ARG A 31 -10.15 -1.10 14.88
N SER A 32 -9.77 0.16 14.65
CA SER A 32 -10.67 1.30 14.39
C SER A 32 -10.08 2.18 13.30
N VAL A 33 -10.91 2.53 12.32
CA VAL A 33 -10.54 3.44 11.22
C VAL A 33 -10.39 4.86 11.74
N GLU A 34 -11.26 5.25 12.67
CA GLU A 34 -11.32 6.59 13.27
C GLU A 34 -10.07 6.88 14.11
N GLU A 35 -9.72 5.97 15.03
CA GLU A 35 -8.50 6.13 15.85
C GLU A 35 -7.24 6.13 14.98
N SER A 36 -7.22 5.30 13.93
CA SER A 36 -6.09 5.28 13.00
C SER A 36 -6.00 6.57 12.20
N LEU A 37 -7.12 7.10 11.71
CA LEU A 37 -7.18 8.39 11.01
C LEU A 37 -6.64 9.53 11.86
N ASP A 38 -7.08 9.63 13.12
CA ASP A 38 -6.60 10.65 14.05
C ASP A 38 -5.09 10.57 14.23
N PHE A 39 -4.55 9.37 14.47
CA PHE A 39 -3.11 9.18 14.59
C PHE A 39 -2.35 9.57 13.32
N TYR A 40 -2.72 9.02 12.17
CA TYR A 40 -1.99 9.28 10.93
C TYR A 40 -2.09 10.73 10.48
N MET A 41 -3.23 11.39 10.67
CA MET A 41 -3.41 12.79 10.27
C MET A 41 -2.82 13.77 11.28
N ASN A 42 -3.12 13.61 12.57
CA ASN A 42 -2.81 14.62 13.58
C ASN A 42 -1.47 14.41 14.28
N VAL A 43 -0.97 13.17 14.33
CA VAL A 43 0.35 12.86 14.91
C VAL A 43 1.41 12.77 13.81
N LEU A 44 1.13 12.07 12.71
CA LEU A 44 2.10 11.87 11.63
C LEU A 44 1.98 12.87 10.48
N GLY A 45 0.90 13.66 10.41
CA GLY A 45 0.74 14.71 9.41
C GLY A 45 0.30 14.22 8.02
N PHE A 46 -0.23 13.01 7.91
CA PHE A 46 -0.65 12.45 6.62
C PHE A 46 -1.93 13.15 6.11
N THR A 47 -2.10 13.22 4.80
CA THR A 47 -3.24 13.89 4.15
C THR A 47 -4.21 12.89 3.53
N PRO A 48 -5.53 13.02 3.72
CA PRO A 48 -6.50 12.11 3.10
C PRO A 48 -6.57 12.25 1.59
N ILE A 49 -6.75 11.11 0.91
CA ILE A 49 -6.93 11.04 -0.55
C ILE A 49 -8.24 10.33 -0.90
N ARG A 50 -8.63 10.40 -2.19
CA ARG A 50 -9.89 9.85 -2.68
C ARG A 50 -9.95 8.34 -2.50
N ARG A 51 -10.94 7.87 -1.74
CA ARG A 51 -11.31 6.46 -1.65
C ARG A 51 -11.85 5.94 -2.99
N PRO A 52 -11.39 4.77 -3.46
CA PRO A 52 -12.00 4.10 -4.61
C PRO A 52 -13.48 3.76 -4.34
N GLY A 53 -14.36 4.14 -5.26
CA GLY A 53 -15.81 3.94 -5.10
C GLY A 53 -16.27 2.49 -5.17
N SER A 54 -15.42 1.59 -5.69
CA SER A 54 -15.72 0.16 -5.84
C SER A 54 -15.65 -0.64 -4.54
N PHE A 55 -15.15 -0.05 -3.46
CA PHE A 55 -15.08 -0.73 -2.16
C PHE A 55 -16.39 -0.57 -1.40
N ASP A 56 -16.86 -1.67 -0.82
CA ASP A 56 -18.09 -1.81 -0.04
C ASP A 56 -17.84 -1.96 1.47
N PHE A 57 -16.59 -1.75 1.92
CA PHE A 57 -16.15 -1.84 3.32
C PHE A 57 -15.57 -0.52 3.85
N ASP A 58 -15.64 -0.28 5.15
CA ASP A 58 -15.08 0.94 5.76
C ASP A 58 -13.55 1.00 5.66
N GLY A 59 -13.02 2.19 5.40
CA GLY A 59 -11.58 2.39 5.31
C GLY A 59 -11.19 3.80 4.89
N ALA A 60 -9.92 4.13 5.12
CA ALA A 60 -9.33 5.42 4.81
C ALA A 60 -8.07 5.26 3.94
N TRP A 61 -7.85 6.23 3.06
CA TRP A 61 -6.67 6.32 2.21
C TRP A 61 -5.95 7.62 2.50
N LEU A 62 -4.66 7.53 2.78
CA LEU A 62 -3.83 8.66 3.19
C LEU A 62 -2.55 8.69 2.36
N PHE A 63 -2.00 9.89 2.17
CA PHE A 63 -0.71 10.17 1.54
C PHE A 63 0.20 10.90 2.53
N ASN A 64 1.50 10.57 2.51
CA ASN A 64 2.55 11.24 3.28
C ASN A 64 3.55 11.91 2.34
#